data_AF-R0JJM7-F1
#
_entry.id   AF-R0JJM7-F1
#
_cell.length_a   1.000
_cell.length_b   1.000
_cell.length_c   1.000
_cell.angle_alpha   90.00
_cell.angle_beta   90.00
_cell.angle_gamma   90.00
#
_symmetry.space_group_name_H-M   'P 1'
#
loop_
_entity.id
_entity.type
_entity.pdbx_description
1 polymer ?
#
loop_
_entity_poly.entity_id
_entity_poly.type
_entity_poly.pdbx_seq_one_letter_code
_entity_poly.pdbx_strand_id
1 'polypeptide(L)'
;RGPGVKRRTSFYLPRGTVKHLHILSHTRASEVISALLRKFTVVDDPRKFALFERSEKDDQVFLRKLSDEEQPLRLRLLAGPSEKALSFVLKENDSGEVN
;
A
#
# COMPACT_ATOMS: atom_id res chain seq x y z
N ARG A 1 -38.04 11.40 -0.76
CA ARG A 1 -36.67 11.59 -0.26
C ARG A 1 -35.82 10.50 -0.94
N GLY A 2 -35.18 10.79 -2.07
CA GLY A 2 -34.43 9.79 -2.83
C GLY A 2 -33.13 9.40 -2.10
N PRO A 3 -32.63 8.16 -2.27
CA PRO A 3 -31.34 7.78 -1.72
C PRO A 3 -30.27 8.67 -2.37
N GLY A 4 -29.59 9.46 -1.55
CA GLY A 4 -28.49 10.31 -2.00
C GLY A 4 -27.43 9.45 -2.66
N VAL A 5 -27.26 9.64 -3.97
CA VAL A 5 -26.14 9.06 -4.71
C VAL A 5 -24.87 9.54 -4.03
N LYS A 6 -24.19 8.66 -3.28
CA LYS A 6 -22.84 8.93 -2.79
C LYS A 6 -21.99 9.15 -4.04
N ARG A 7 -21.72 10.40 -4.36
CA ARG A 7 -20.77 10.81 -5.40
C ARG A 7 -19.44 10.14 -5.06
N ARG A 8 -19.13 9.01 -5.69
CA ARG A 8 -17.76 8.50 -5.75
C ARG A 8 -17.01 9.51 -6.60
N THR A 9 -16.42 10.53 -5.98
CA THR A 9 -15.38 11.31 -6.62
C THR A 9 -14.22 10.34 -6.82
N SER A 10 -14.13 9.79 -8.02
CA SER A 10 -13.12 8.83 -8.44
C SER A 10 -11.78 9.55 -8.58
N PHE A 11 -11.16 9.89 -7.45
CA PHE A 11 -9.76 10.24 -7.42
C PHE A 11 -8.99 8.92 -7.37
N TYR A 12 -8.53 8.49 -8.55
CA TYR A 12 -7.64 7.35 -8.66
C TYR A 12 -6.27 7.72 -8.10
N LEU A 13 -5.63 6.77 -7.43
CA LEU A 13 -4.21 6.88 -7.11
C LEU A 13 -3.45 7.06 -8.44
N PRO A 14 -2.79 8.20 -8.71
CA PRO A 14 -2.12 8.37 -9.99
C PRO A 14 -1.04 7.28 -10.12
N ARG A 15 -1.08 6.51 -11.22
CA ARG A 15 -0.10 5.44 -11.46
C ARG A 15 1.32 6.03 -11.41
N GLY A 16 2.23 5.33 -10.74
CA GLY A 16 3.62 5.78 -10.61
C GLY A 16 3.86 6.87 -9.55
N THR A 17 2.88 7.16 -8.68
CA THR A 17 3.11 8.12 -7.60
C THR A 17 3.96 7.52 -6.49
N VAL A 18 5.02 8.24 -6.10
CA VAL A 18 5.87 7.92 -4.95
C VAL A 18 5.56 8.89 -3.80
N LYS A 19 5.52 8.38 -2.57
CA LYS A 19 5.48 9.21 -1.36
C LYS A 19 6.36 8.65 -0.26
N HIS A 20 7.08 9.57 0.38
CA HIS A 20 7.71 9.31 1.67
C HIS A 20 6.70 9.49 2.80
N LEU A 21 6.72 8.54 3.74
CA LEU A 21 5.97 8.56 4.98
C LEU A 21 6.97 8.51 6.14
N HIS A 22 6.74 9.33 7.16
CA HIS A 22 7.40 9.16 8.44
C HIS A 22 6.46 8.32 9.30
N ILE A 23 6.93 7.13 9.69
CA ILE A 23 6.17 6.14 10.46
C ILE A 23 7.02 5.60 11.60
N LEU A 24 6.38 4.90 12.54
CA LEU A 24 7.05 4.28 13.67
C LEU A 24 7.38 2.82 13.34
N SER A 25 8.27 2.22 14.14
CA SER A 25 8.70 0.83 13.93
C SER A 25 7.57 -0.19 14.11
N HIS A 26 6.55 0.16 14.89
CA HIS A 26 5.36 -0.67 15.13
C HIS A 26 4.18 -0.33 14.21
N THR A 27 4.32 0.64 13.30
CA THR A 27 3.26 0.95 12.33
C THR A 27 3.05 -0.26 11.42
N ARG A 28 1.82 -0.73 11.35
CA ARG A 28 1.43 -1.93 10.60
C ARG A 28 1.14 -1.61 9.13
N ALA A 29 1.17 -2.63 8.27
CA ALA A 29 0.88 -2.49 6.84
C ALA A 29 -0.53 -1.91 6.60
N SER A 30 -1.54 -2.36 7.34
CA SER A 30 -2.92 -1.83 7.30
C SER A 30 -3.00 -0.32 7.61
N GLU A 31 -2.18 0.16 8.55
CA GLU A 31 -2.09 1.57 8.91
C GLU A 31 -1.38 2.38 7.82
N VAL A 32 -0.35 1.82 7.18
CA VAL A 32 0.32 2.43 6.03
C VAL A 32 -0.63 2.57 4.85
N ILE A 33 -1.41 1.52 4.53
CA ILE A 33 -2.43 1.57 3.47
C ILE A 33 -3.42 2.71 3.76
N SER A 34 -3.98 2.74 4.96
CA SER A 34 -4.95 3.77 5.37
C SER A 34 -4.35 5.18 5.31
N ALA A 35 -3.10 5.35 5.74
CA ALA A 35 -2.41 6.63 5.70
C ALA A 35 -2.17 7.12 4.26
N LEU A 36 -1.78 6.22 3.34
CA LEU A 36 -1.61 6.54 1.93
C LEU A 36 -2.93 6.94 1.29
N LEU A 37 -3.99 6.14 1.45
CA LEU A 37 -5.30 6.44 0.87
C LEU A 37 -5.83 7.79 1.35
N ARG A 38 -5.72 8.08 2.65
CA ARG A 38 -6.08 9.40 3.21
C ARG A 38 -5.25 10.53 2.61
N LYS A 39 -3.92 10.34 2.48
CA LYS A 39 -3.00 11.35 1.93
C LYS A 39 -3.29 11.66 0.45
N PHE A 40 -3.85 10.70 -0.27
CA PHE A 40 -4.27 10.84 -1.65
C PHE A 40 -5.78 11.09 -1.84
N THR A 41 -6.51 11.32 -0.74
CA THR A 41 -7.96 11.55 -0.77
C THR A 41 -8.76 10.42 -1.45
N VAL A 42 -8.25 9.20 -1.41
CA VAL A 42 -8.93 8.00 -1.91
C VAL A 42 -9.96 7.58 -0.86
N VAL A 43 -11.22 7.46 -1.28
CA VAL A 43 -12.37 7.16 -0.40
C VAL A 43 -12.84 5.70 -0.47
N ASP A 44 -12.17 4.88 -1.28
CA ASP A 44 -12.44 3.44 -1.36
C ASP A 44 -12.06 2.71 -0.06
N ASP A 45 -12.67 1.55 0.17
CA ASP A 45 -12.37 0.71 1.34
C ASP A 45 -10.89 0.29 1.33
N PRO A 46 -10.12 0.54 2.40
CA PRO A 46 -8.72 0.11 2.50
C PRO A 46 -8.49 -1.37 2.21
N ARG A 47 -9.49 -2.23 2.48
CA ARG A 47 -9.43 -3.68 2.21
C ARG A 47 -9.39 -4.04 0.73
N LYS A 48 -9.72 -3.09 -0.16
CA LYS A 48 -9.52 -3.24 -1.60
C LYS A 48 -8.06 -3.08 -2.00
N PHE A 49 -7.18 -2.69 -1.08
CA PHE A 49 -5.78 -2.47 -1.36
C PHE A 49 -4.92 -3.43 -0.55
N ALA A 50 -3.70 -3.65 -1.02
CA ALA A 50 -2.68 -4.38 -0.31
C ALA A 50 -1.32 -3.70 -0.51
N LEU A 51 -0.48 -3.80 0.53
CA LEU A 51 0.90 -3.36 0.48
C LEU A 51 1.78 -4.55 0.09
N PHE A 52 2.61 -4.37 -0.92
CA PHE A 52 3.56 -5.37 -1.38
C PHE A 52 4.97 -4.91 -1.04
N GLU A 53 5.82 -5.82 -0.60
CA GLU A 53 7.26 -5.64 -0.76
C GLU A 53 7.66 -5.97 -2.19
N ARG A 54 8.60 -5.17 -2.70
CA ARG A 54 9.24 -5.34 -3.99
C ARG A 54 10.74 -5.48 -3.77
N SER A 55 11.34 -6.53 -4.31
CA SER A 55 12.79 -6.73 -4.32
C SER A 55 13.28 -7.08 -5.71
N GLU A 56 14.54 -6.77 -5.99
CA GLU A 56 15.24 -7.08 -7.23
C GLU A 56 16.39 -8.03 -6.93
N LYS A 57 16.41 -9.18 -7.59
CA LYS A 57 17.49 -10.17 -7.49
C LYS A 57 17.74 -10.77 -8.87
N ASP A 58 19.00 -10.84 -9.29
CA ASP A 58 19.41 -11.42 -10.58
C ASP A 58 18.60 -10.86 -11.77
N ASP A 59 18.42 -9.54 -11.80
CA ASP A 59 17.60 -8.78 -12.77
C ASP A 59 16.11 -9.15 -12.82
N GLN A 60 15.62 -9.94 -11.86
CA GLN A 60 14.21 -10.28 -11.71
C GLN A 60 13.56 -9.49 -10.57
N VAL A 61 12.32 -9.05 -10.80
CA VAL A 61 11.51 -8.32 -9.81
C VAL A 61 10.58 -9.30 -9.11
N PHE A 62 10.65 -9.34 -7.78
CA PHE A 62 9.77 -10.14 -6.94
C PHE A 62 8.79 -9.22 -6.21
N LEU A 63 7.54 -9.66 -6.10
CA LEU A 63 6.49 -9.00 -5.32
C LEU A 63 5.88 -9.99 -4.33
N ARG A 64 5.87 -9.63 -3.04
CA ARG A 64 5.18 -10.40 -2.00
C ARG A 64 4.18 -9.50 -1.28
N LYS A 65 2.93 -9.97 -1.16
CA LYS A 65 1.89 -9.30 -0.37
C LYS A 65 2.26 -9.36 1.11
N LEU A 66 2.26 -8.21 1.77
CA LEU A 66 2.40 -8.14 3.22
C LEU A 66 1.06 -8.47 3.87
N SER A 67 1.10 -9.18 4.98
CA SER A 67 -0.03 -9.28 5.89
C SER A 67 -0.30 -7.95 6.60
N ASP A 68 -1.53 -7.76 7.05
CA ASP A 68 -1.97 -6.50 7.67
C ASP A 68 -1.20 -6.13 8.94
N GLU A 69 -0.63 -7.11 9.64
CA GLU A 69 0.09 -6.97 10.91
C GLU A 69 1.61 -6.82 10.75
N GLU A 70 2.15 -7.07 9.55
CA GLU A 70 3.58 -6.84 9.29
C GLU A 70 3.93 -5.35 9.43
N GLN A 71 5.18 -5.07 9.82
CA GLN A 71 5.67 -3.73 10.15
C GLN A 71 6.64 -3.23 9.08
N PRO A 72 6.21 -2.39 8.10
CA PRO A 72 7.03 -2.06 6.94
C PRO A 72 8.35 -1.36 7.29
N LEU A 73 8.36 -0.50 8.33
CA LEU A 73 9.61 0.14 8.75
C LEU A 73 10.60 -0.89 9.32
N ARG A 74 10.13 -1.88 10.07
CA ARG A 74 10.98 -2.95 10.60
C ARG A 74 11.59 -3.76 9.46
N LEU A 75 10.81 -4.11 8.43
CA LEU A 75 11.31 -4.79 7.23
C LEU A 75 12.38 -3.95 6.51
N ARG A 76 12.15 -2.64 6.36
CA ARG A 76 13.14 -1.71 5.78
C ARG A 76 14.44 -1.63 6.58
N LEU A 77 14.35 -1.58 7.90
CA LEU A 77 15.54 -1.53 8.75
C LEU A 77 16.38 -2.82 8.63
N LEU A 78 15.73 -3.98 8.48
CA LEU A 78 16.41 -5.27 8.28
C LEU A 78 17.02 -5.42 6.87
N ALA A 79 16.33 -4.96 5.84
CA ALA A 79 16.80 -5.02 4.45
C ALA A 79 17.86 -3.97 4.11
N GLY A 80 17.98 -2.91 4.91
CA GLY A 80 18.88 -1.79 4.69
C GLY A 80 18.32 -0.74 3.71
N PRO A 81 19.15 0.26 3.33
CA PRO A 81 18.67 1.44 2.60
C PRO A 81 18.44 1.21 1.10
N SER A 82 18.95 0.12 0.52
CA SER A 82 18.86 -0.14 -0.92
C SER A 82 17.41 -0.34 -1.38
N GLU A 83 16.96 0.46 -2.35
CA GLU A 83 15.62 0.32 -2.95
C GLU A 83 15.47 -0.96 -3.79
N LYS A 84 16.59 -1.49 -4.28
CA LYS A 84 16.63 -2.80 -4.96
C LYS A 84 16.46 -3.94 -3.97
N ALA A 85 17.03 -3.83 -2.78
CA ALA A 85 16.86 -4.84 -1.73
C ALA A 85 15.41 -4.86 -1.23
N LEU A 86 14.81 -3.68 -1.02
CA LEU A 86 13.43 -3.56 -0.62
C LEU A 86 12.83 -2.21 -1.03
N SER A 87 11.66 -2.25 -1.66
CA SER A 87 10.75 -1.11 -1.85
C SER A 87 9.32 -1.55 -1.56
N PHE A 88 8.39 -0.61 -1.39
CA PHE A 88 6.99 -0.91 -1.09
C PHE A 88 6.07 -0.38 -2.18
N VAL A 89 5.07 -1.18 -2.55
CA VAL A 89 4.11 -0.86 -3.59
C VAL A 89 2.70 -1.05 -3.07
N LEU A 90 1.87 -0.01 -3.14
CA LEU A 90 0.43 -0.11 -2.87
C LEU A 90 -0.28 -0.53 -4.17
N LYS A 91 -1.08 -1.58 -4.13
CA LYS A 91 -1.89 -2.04 -5.28
C LYS A 91 -3.32 -2.31 -4.82
N GLU A 92 -4.26 -2.17 -5.74
CA GLU A 92 -5.61 -2.74 -5.55
C GLU A 92 -5.52 -4.27 -5.61
N ASN A 93 -6.25 -4.95 -4.74
CA ASN A 93 -6.50 -6.39 -4.84
C ASN A 93 -7.34 -6.60 -6.10
N ASP A 94 -6.99 -7.59 -6.92
CA ASP A 94 -7.89 -8.02 -7.99
C ASP A 94 -9.24 -8.39 -7.36
N SER A 95 -10.34 -7.96 -7.96
CA SER A 95 -11.70 -8.01 -7.39
C SER A 95 -12.25 -9.43 -7.12
N GLY A 96 -11.40 -10.46 -7.09
CA GLY A 96 -11.71 -11.85 -6.76
C GLY A 96 -11.21 -12.33 -5.40
N GLU A 97 -10.43 -11.56 -4.65
CA GLU A 97 -9.99 -11.90 -3.29
C GLU A 97 -10.75 -11.08 -2.23
N VAL A 98 -12.05 -11.34 -2.09
CA VAL A 98 -12.77 -11.05 -0.84
C VAL A 98 -13.08 -12.40 -0.20
N ASN A 99 -12.31 -12.77 0.81
CA ASN A 99 -12.59 -13.92 1.67
C ASN A 99 -13.13 -13.39 3.00
#